data_AF-A0A6G3T618-F1
#
_entry.id   AF-A0A6G3T618-F1
#
_cell.length_a   1.000
_cell.length_b   1.000
_cell.length_c   1.000
_cell.angle_alpha   90.00
_cell.angle_beta   90.00
_cell.angle_gamma   90.00
#
_symmetry.space_group_name_H-M   'P 1'
#
loop_
_entity.id
_entity.type
_entity.pdbx_description
1 polymer ?
#
loop_
_entity_poly.entity_id
_entity_poly.type
_entity_poly.pdbx_seq_one_letter_code
_entity_poly.pdbx_strand_id
1 'polypeptide(L)'
;MSETISVCCTACGRRHRYTAPSYPCVCGAPVAPELDPRGAATAVTRRAWDEEWIGVRCAVCGTESRWPRPELGCPCGTVLCVPVDAAA
;
A
#
# COMPACT_ATOMS: atom_id res chain seq x y z
N MET A 1 -0.85 -9.33 12.69
CA MET A 1 0.38 -9.85 12.05
C MET A 1 0.60 -8.99 10.82
N SER A 2 1.78 -8.40 10.66
CA SER A 2 2.07 -7.51 9.54
C SER A 2 2.20 -8.34 8.26
N GLU A 3 1.26 -8.21 7.34
CA GLU A 3 1.32 -8.93 6.08
C GLU A 3 2.52 -8.44 5.26
N THR A 4 3.29 -9.38 4.74
CA THR A 4 4.47 -9.08 3.91
C THR A 4 4.29 -9.74 2.56
N ILE A 5 4.24 -8.91 1.51
CA ILE A 5 4.07 -9.39 0.13
C ILE A 5 5.37 -9.23 -0.66
N SER A 6 5.45 -9.94 -1.78
CA SER A 6 6.54 -9.79 -2.75
C SER A 6 6.10 -8.86 -3.88
N VAL A 7 6.80 -7.74 -4.03
CA VAL A 7 6.54 -6.71 -5.03
C VAL A 7 7.61 -6.81 -6.12
N CYS A 8 7.20 -7.04 -7.37
CA CYS A 8 8.10 -7.08 -8.51
C CYS A 8 8.19 -5.69 -9.16
N CYS A 9 9.40 -5.18 -9.36
CA CYS A 9 9.62 -3.93 -10.08
C CYS A 9 9.32 -4.12 -11.57
N THR A 10 8.42 -3.30 -12.12
CA THR A 10 8.06 -3.33 -13.55
C THR A 10 9.15 -2.77 -14.46
N ALA A 11 10.11 -2.00 -13.92
CA ALA A 11 11.22 -1.44 -14.69
C ALA A 11 12.43 -2.40 -14.79
N CYS A 12 12.84 -3.01 -13.68
CA CYS A 12 14.04 -3.86 -13.62
C CYS A 12 13.77 -5.34 -13.30
N GLY A 13 12.53 -5.72 -12.98
CA GLY A 13 12.15 -7.10 -12.63
C GLY A 13 12.55 -7.54 -11.21
N ARG A 14 13.25 -6.70 -10.43
CA ARG A 14 13.70 -7.05 -9.08
C ARG A 14 12.52 -7.26 -8.13
N ARG A 15 12.59 -8.31 -7.31
CA ARG A 15 11.60 -8.61 -6.27
C ARG A 15 12.00 -7.97 -4.95
N HIS A 16 11.04 -7.34 -4.28
CA HIS A 16 11.20 -6.69 -2.99
C HIS A 16 10.17 -7.27 -2.02
N ARG A 17 10.52 -7.32 -0.73
CA ARG A 17 9.54 -7.60 0.32
C ARG A 17 9.02 -6.28 0.84
N TYR A 18 7.70 -6.15 0.89
CA TYR A 18 7.03 -4.97 1.41
C TYR A 18 6.08 -5.36 2.53
N THR A 19 6.14 -4.65 3.64
CA THR A 19 5.27 -4.83 4.80
C THR A 19 4.43 -3.56 4.96
N ALA A 20 3.11 -3.72 5.07
CA ALA A 20 2.21 -2.58 5.21
C ALA A 20 2.52 -1.78 6.50
N PRO A 21 2.60 -0.44 6.43
CA PRO A 21 2.66 0.39 7.63
C PRO A 21 1.33 0.32 8.40
N SER A 22 1.41 0.35 9.72
CA SER A 22 0.25 0.48 10.60
C SER A 22 0.02 1.94 10.97
N TYR A 23 -1.22 2.40 10.86
CA TYR A 23 -1.65 3.75 11.17
C TYR A 23 -2.62 3.78 12.36
N PRO A 24 -2.63 4.84 13.18
CA PRO A 24 -3.58 4.96 14.28
C PRO A 24 -4.97 5.36 13.77
N CYS A 25 -5.98 4.53 14.01
CA CYS A 25 -7.37 4.91 13.80
C CYS A 25 -7.84 5.92 14.85
N VAL A 26 -8.92 6.64 14.57
CA VAL A 26 -9.60 7.55 15.52
C VAL A 26 -10.05 6.87 16.82
N CYS A 27 -10.30 5.56 16.78
CA CYS A 27 -10.64 4.76 17.96
C CYS A 27 -9.40 4.27 18.76
N GLY A 28 -8.18 4.54 18.27
CA GLY A 28 -6.92 4.08 18.86
C GLY A 28 -6.45 2.70 18.39
N ALA A 29 -7.27 1.95 17.65
CA ALA A 29 -6.85 0.68 17.09
C ALA A 29 -5.87 0.89 15.90
N PRO A 30 -4.83 0.06 15.76
CA PRO A 30 -3.96 0.11 14.59
C PRO A 30 -4.70 -0.43 13.37
N VAL A 31 -4.67 0.31 12.27
CA VAL A 31 -5.20 -0.10 10.96
C VAL A 31 -4.05 -0.20 9.96
N ALA A 32 -4.08 -1.21 9.10
CA ALA A 32 -3.13 -1.36 8.02
C ALA A 32 -3.92 -1.65 6.74
N PRO A 33 -3.50 -1.12 5.58
CA PRO A 33 -4.13 -1.47 4.32
C PRO A 33 -3.92 -2.96 4.02
N GLU A 34 -4.96 -3.59 3.46
CA GLU A 34 -4.85 -4.96 2.96
C GLU A 34 -4.06 -4.94 1.65
N LEU A 35 -2.94 -5.66 1.64
CA LEU A 35 -2.07 -5.73 0.47
C LEU A 35 -2.63 -6.80 -0.47
N ASP A 36 -2.55 -6.56 -1.78
CA ASP A 36 -2.93 -7.59 -2.76
C ASP A 36 -1.65 -8.30 -3.26
N PRO A 37 -1.33 -9.52 -2.77
CA PRO A 37 -0.14 -10.26 -3.20
C PRO A 37 -0.22 -10.74 -4.65
N ARG A 38 -1.40 -10.73 -5.26
CA ARG A 38 -1.61 -11.10 -6.67
C ARG A 38 -1.65 -9.87 -7.58
N GLY A 39 -1.81 -8.68 -7.02
CA GLY A 39 -1.85 -7.43 -7.74
C GLY A 39 -0.51 -7.08 -8.37
N ALA A 40 -0.57 -6.40 -9.51
CA ALA A 40 0.62 -5.89 -10.16
C ALA A 40 1.00 -4.52 -9.58
N ALA A 41 2.25 -4.37 -9.17
CA ALA A 41 2.78 -3.07 -8.80
C ALA A 41 2.88 -2.18 -10.02
N THR A 42 2.47 -0.92 -9.88
CA THR A 42 2.52 0.07 -10.97
C THR A 42 3.62 1.07 -10.70
N ALA A 43 4.33 1.49 -11.75
CA ALA A 43 5.34 2.53 -11.59
C ALA A 43 4.65 3.89 -11.41
N VAL A 44 5.07 4.64 -10.40
CA VAL A 44 4.64 6.03 -10.20
C VAL A 44 5.32 6.89 -11.25
N THR A 45 4.62 7.14 -12.36
CA THR A 45 5.12 8.01 -13.45
C THR A 45 4.60 9.44 -13.32
N ARG A 46 3.45 9.62 -12.66
CA ARG A 46 2.83 10.92 -12.39
C ARG A 46 2.23 10.90 -10.99
N ARG A 47 2.60 11.89 -10.16
CA ARG A 47 1.93 12.14 -8.88
C ARG A 47 0.71 13.01 -9.16
N ALA A 48 -0.47 12.41 -9.22
CA ALA A 48 -1.72 13.14 -9.11
C ALA A 48 -2.21 12.98 -7.67
N TRP A 49 -2.55 14.10 -7.02
CA TRP A 49 -2.96 14.17 -5.62
C TRP A 49 -4.13 13.24 -5.27
N ASP A 50 -4.97 12.87 -6.23
CA ASP A 50 -6.14 12.00 -6.04
C ASP A 50 -5.77 10.51 -6.03
N GLU A 51 -4.72 10.12 -6.77
CA GLU A 51 -4.27 8.72 -6.90
C GLU A 51 -3.40 8.27 -5.71
N GLU A 52 -3.08 9.18 -4.79
CA GLU A 52 -2.21 8.97 -3.63
C GLU A 52 -2.95 8.48 -2.38
N TRP A 53 -4.29 8.33 -2.37
CA TRP A 53 -5.04 7.95 -1.17
C TRP A 53 -5.77 6.62 -1.32
N ILE A 54 -5.76 5.83 -0.25
CA ILE A 54 -6.48 4.56 -0.15
C ILE A 54 -7.42 4.59 1.06
N GLY A 55 -8.60 3.99 0.90
CA GLY A 55 -9.52 3.74 2.00
C GLY A 55 -9.03 2.55 2.81
N VAL A 56 -8.99 2.69 4.13
CA VAL A 56 -8.70 1.59 5.06
C VAL A 56 -9.80 1.57 6.11
N ARG A 57 -10.56 0.47 6.14
CA ARG A 57 -11.60 0.27 7.13
C ARG A 57 -11.03 -0.31 8.43
N CYS A 58 -11.41 0.28 9.55
CA CYS A 58 -11.06 -0.26 10.85
C CYS A 58 -11.92 -1.50 11.17
N ALA A 59 -11.29 -2.65 11.42
CA ALA A 59 -12.00 -3.86 11.87
C ALA A 59 -12.65 -3.73 13.27
N VAL A 60 -12.24 -2.72 14.06
CA VAL A 60 -12.76 -2.50 15.43
C VAL A 60 -13.97 -1.55 15.43
N CYS A 61 -13.85 -0.36 14.84
CA CYS A 61 -14.93 0.64 14.86
C CYS A 61 -15.67 0.78 13.52
N GLY A 62 -15.22 0.12 12.46
CA GLY A 62 -15.82 0.20 11.12
C GLY A 62 -15.59 1.51 10.37
N THR A 63 -14.84 2.47 10.95
CA THR A 63 -14.56 3.76 10.30
C THR A 63 -13.60 3.57 9.13
N GLU A 64 -13.96 4.10 7.97
CA GLU A 64 -13.08 4.22 6.80
C GLU A 64 -12.19 5.46 6.97
N SER A 65 -10.87 5.26 7.00
CA SER A 65 -9.88 6.33 7.06
C SER A 65 -9.07 6.36 5.77
N ARG A 66 -8.77 7.57 5.28
CA ARG A 66 -7.94 7.74 4.08
C ARG A 66 -6.49 7.88 4.48
N TRP A 67 -5.65 7.00 3.94
CA TRP A 67 -4.21 6.98 4.19
C TRP A 67 -3.45 7.05 2.87
N PRO A 68 -2.20 7.55 2.88
CA PRO A 68 -1.39 7.58 1.68
C PRO A 68 -1.15 6.16 1.16
N ARG A 69 -1.23 5.99 -0.16
CA ARG A 69 -0.99 4.73 -0.82
C ARG A 69 0.44 4.26 -0.52
N PRO A 70 0.64 2.97 -0.15
CA PRO A 70 1.97 2.44 0.09
C PRO A 70 2.85 2.51 -1.16
N GLU A 71 4.01 3.15 -1.02
CA GLU A 71 5.02 3.28 -2.07
C GLU A 71 6.28 2.47 -1.72
N LEU A 72 6.92 1.89 -2.74
CA LEU A 72 8.18 1.18 -2.63
C LEU A 72 9.22 1.80 -3.58
N GLY A 73 10.30 2.35 -3.01
CA GLY A 73 11.46 2.79 -3.78
C GLY A 73 12.33 1.60 -4.20
N CYS A 74 12.48 1.38 -5.51
CA CYS A 74 13.44 0.41 -6.04
C CYS A 74 14.81 1.08 -6.21
N PRO A 75 15.94 0.40 -5.88
CA PRO A 75 17.29 0.92 -6.12
C PRO A 75 17.62 1.25 -7.58
N CYS A 76 16.79 0.83 -8.55
CA CYS A 76 16.92 1.24 -9.95
C CYS A 76 16.44 2.68 -10.22
N GLY A 77 15.87 3.36 -9.22
CA GLY A 77 15.34 4.73 -9.32
C GLY A 77 13.84 4.82 -9.58
N THR A 78 13.14 3.69 -9.77
CA THR A 78 11.68 3.64 -9.94
C THR A 78 10.98 3.57 -8.59
N VAL A 79 9.93 4.38 -8.41
CA VAL A 79 8.99 4.24 -7.29
C VAL A 79 7.79 3.44 -7.77
N LEU A 80 7.39 2.45 -6.99
CA LEU A 80 6.28 1.55 -7.30
C LEU A 80 5.15 1.78 -6.31
N CYS A 81 3.93 1.94 -6.81
CA CYS A 81 2.73 1.81 -6.03
C CYS A 81 2.53 0.33 -5.67
N VAL A 82 2.49 0.04 -4.37
CA VAL A 82 2.20 -1.29 -3.88
C VAL A 82 0.71 -1.59 -4.15
N PRO A 83 0.38 -2.78 -4.67
CA PRO A 83 -1.01 -3.19 -4.87
C PRO A 83 -1.68 -3.37 -3.51
N VAL A 84 -2.84 -2.75 -3.35
CA VAL A 84 -3.72 -2.88 -2.19
C VAL A 84 -5.07 -3.38 -2.67
N ASP A 85 -5.72 -4.19 -1.87
CA ASP A 85 -7.10 -4.55 -2.14
C ASP A 85 -7.97 -3.32 -1.88
N ALA A 86 -8.64 -2.82 -2.92
CA ALA A 86 -9.48 -1.63 -2.82
C ALA A 86 -10.82 -1.91 -2.12
N ALA A 87 -11.06 -3.15 -1.70
CA ALA A 87 -12.31 -3.60 -1.08
C ALA A 87 -12.06 -4.26 0.28
N ALA A 88 -11.88 -3.43 1.31
CA ALA A 88 -11.97 -3.85 2.71
C ALA A 88 -12.75 -2.83 3.56
#